data_AF-A0AAV6H2Q8-F1
#
_entry.id   AF-A0AAV6H2Q8-F1
#
_cell.length_a   1.000
_cell.length_b   1.000
_cell.length_c   1.000
_cell.angle_alpha   90.00
_cell.angle_beta   90.00
_cell.angle_gamma   90.00
#
_symmetry.space_group_name_H-M   'P 1'
#
loop_
_entity.id
_entity.type
_entity.pdbx_description
1 polymer ?
#
loop_
_entity_poly.entity_id
_entity_poly.type
_entity_poly.pdbx_seq_one_letter_code
_entity_poly.pdbx_strand_id
1 'polypeptide(L)'
;MAVNLSDYFKSYFGENLRDQLVKATSGGDDNIAPSSRLLQKRREAMEVNNAMRMQREDFDTTLRALRVRKDELYDKEGQMREYLQRFDNFLKDNEMKRCRAIRKAGQERELTNQKWEDLCVLQKEMKTLIQERNCLETHVKKNAIYPNYLDKVVQVSEQFQEARQVMSRYDTLMLTREDLVQTTQQNQDSTENARTQLTRFIEQSNDTLLHYNNTLAQLQSQLDHAREEGMIWESRWAHIQNTAAKKTLLLGTIKMATLNLYQSVCKHSRDTREQQVTPEDTPRQLDKIQTFLTDLISIWEEVNKPDAALTAHR
;
A
#
# COMPACT_ATOMS: atom_id res chain seq x y z
N MET A 1 -18.58 -143.57 32.21
CA MET A 1 -17.92 -144.23 33.37
C MET A 1 -18.08 -143.30 34.56
N ALA A 2 -18.70 -143.61 35.69
CA ALA A 2 -19.42 -144.79 36.16
C ALA A 2 -20.86 -144.38 36.49
N VAL A 3 -21.84 -145.14 35.99
CA VAL A 3 -23.25 -144.95 36.32
C VAL A 3 -23.42 -145.34 37.79
N ASN A 4 -23.73 -144.39 38.65
CA ASN A 4 -23.98 -144.65 40.06
C ASN A 4 -25.38 -145.28 40.17
N LEU A 5 -25.46 -146.61 40.06
CA LEU A 5 -26.72 -147.38 40.05
C LEU A 5 -27.63 -147.05 41.25
N SER A 6 -27.08 -146.52 42.35
CA SER A 6 -27.85 -146.04 43.51
C SER A 6 -28.84 -144.92 43.17
N ASP A 7 -28.50 -144.00 42.27
CA ASP A 7 -29.40 -142.87 41.96
C ASP A 7 -30.52 -143.29 41.00
N TYR A 8 -30.26 -144.29 40.16
CA TYR A 8 -31.29 -144.89 39.31
C TYR A 8 -32.35 -145.63 40.15
N PHE A 9 -31.94 -146.42 41.14
CA PHE A 9 -32.89 -147.10 42.03
C PHE A 9 -33.65 -146.12 42.96
N LYS A 10 -33.02 -145.02 43.40
CA LYS A 10 -33.69 -143.99 44.22
C LYS A 10 -34.73 -143.19 43.42
N SER A 11 -34.43 -142.82 42.18
CA SER A 11 -35.39 -142.12 41.31
C SER A 11 -36.54 -143.03 40.89
N TYR A 12 -36.24 -144.27 40.47
CA TYR A 12 -37.25 -145.17 39.91
C TYR A 12 -38.21 -145.73 40.97
N PHE A 13 -37.74 -146.06 42.17
CA PHE A 13 -38.63 -146.47 43.27
C PHE A 13 -39.27 -145.27 43.99
N GLY A 14 -38.59 -144.13 44.05
CA GLY A 14 -39.11 -142.91 44.69
C GLY A 14 -40.30 -142.30 43.94
N GLU A 15 -40.24 -142.28 42.61
CA GLU A 15 -41.34 -141.75 41.79
C GLU A 15 -42.52 -142.73 41.68
N ASN A 16 -42.27 -144.05 41.57
CA ASN A 16 -43.35 -145.04 41.52
C ASN A 16 -44.11 -145.21 42.85
N LEU A 17 -43.45 -145.07 44.01
CA LEU A 17 -44.14 -145.05 45.30
C LEU A 17 -44.98 -143.78 45.48
N ARG A 18 -44.55 -142.65 44.91
CA ARG A 18 -45.33 -141.40 44.91
C ARG A 18 -46.59 -141.52 44.07
N ASP A 19 -46.49 -142.09 42.88
CA ASP A 19 -47.64 -142.29 41.99
C ASP A 19 -48.63 -143.36 42.52
N GLN A 20 -48.14 -144.37 43.24
CA GLN A 20 -49.02 -145.35 43.91
C GLN A 20 -49.69 -144.79 45.17
N LEU A 21 -49.03 -143.90 45.93
CA LEU A 21 -49.64 -143.24 47.09
C LEU A 21 -50.67 -142.16 46.69
N VAL A 22 -50.43 -141.42 45.60
CA VAL A 22 -51.38 -140.42 45.08
C VAL A 22 -52.63 -141.08 44.48
N LYS A 23 -52.54 -142.32 43.96
CA LYS A 23 -53.70 -143.12 43.54
C LYS A 23 -54.45 -143.82 44.68
N ALA A 24 -53.83 -144.00 45.85
CA ALA A 24 -54.46 -144.65 47.01
C ALA A 24 -55.27 -143.68 47.91
N THR A 25 -55.20 -142.36 47.67
CA THR A 25 -55.82 -141.34 48.54
C THR A 25 -56.89 -140.47 47.86
N SER A 26 -57.39 -140.84 46.68
CA SER A 26 -58.38 -140.04 45.92
C SER A 26 -59.74 -140.73 45.73
N GLY A 27 -60.17 -141.57 46.68
CA GLY A 27 -61.48 -142.22 46.64
C GLY A 27 -62.10 -142.33 48.03
N GLY A 28 -63.02 -141.42 48.35
CA GLY A 28 -63.87 -141.50 49.55
C GLY A 28 -64.18 -140.13 50.16
N ASP A 29 -64.99 -139.32 49.48
CA ASP A 29 -65.37 -137.97 49.92
C ASP A 29 -66.86 -137.86 50.34
N ASP A 30 -67.44 -138.96 50.85
CA ASP A 30 -68.81 -138.99 51.39
C ASP A 30 -68.86 -139.73 52.75
N ASN A 31 -68.23 -139.13 53.76
CA ASN A 31 -68.67 -139.11 55.16
C ASN A 31 -67.55 -138.53 56.03
N ILE A 32 -67.47 -137.20 56.07
CA ILE A 32 -66.49 -136.49 56.89
C ILE A 32 -67.22 -135.46 57.76
N ALA A 33 -67.05 -135.61 59.07
CA ALA A 33 -67.73 -134.86 60.13
C ALA A 33 -67.52 -133.33 60.05
N PRO A 34 -68.49 -132.51 60.49
CA PRO A 34 -68.44 -131.04 60.40
C PRO A 34 -67.19 -130.40 61.04
N SER A 35 -66.59 -131.05 62.04
CA SER A 35 -65.39 -130.58 62.73
C SER A 35 -64.12 -130.64 61.87
N SER A 36 -64.02 -131.58 60.91
CA SER A 36 -62.83 -131.73 60.07
C SER A 36 -62.86 -130.83 58.82
N ARG A 37 -64.04 -130.58 58.23
CA ARG A 37 -64.22 -129.53 57.19
C ARG A 37 -63.84 -128.15 57.69
N LEU A 38 -64.10 -127.87 58.97
CA LEU A 38 -63.71 -126.61 59.62
C LEU A 38 -62.19 -126.50 59.79
N LEU A 39 -61.52 -127.61 60.14
CA LEU A 39 -60.05 -127.70 60.21
C LEU A 39 -59.38 -127.58 58.84
N GLN A 40 -59.96 -128.19 57.80
CA GLN A 40 -59.45 -128.08 56.43
C GLN A 40 -59.67 -126.69 55.85
N LYS A 41 -60.86 -126.09 56.04
CA LYS A 41 -61.08 -124.67 55.69
C LYS A 41 -60.19 -123.72 56.48
N ARG A 42 -59.83 -124.05 57.73
CA ARG A 42 -58.85 -123.29 58.53
C ARG A 42 -57.42 -123.47 58.02
N ARG A 43 -57.07 -124.65 57.51
CA ARG A 43 -55.77 -124.93 56.87
C ARG A 43 -55.64 -124.25 55.52
N GLU A 44 -56.65 -124.36 54.67
CA GLU A 44 -56.78 -123.62 53.40
C GLU A 44 -56.76 -122.10 53.65
N ALA A 45 -57.47 -121.61 54.67
CA ALA A 45 -57.41 -120.20 55.05
C ALA A 45 -56.02 -119.79 55.57
N MET A 46 -55.30 -120.67 56.29
CA MET A 46 -53.90 -120.43 56.68
C MET A 46 -52.95 -120.43 55.50
N GLU A 47 -53.13 -121.33 54.53
CA GLU A 47 -52.31 -121.40 53.31
C GLU A 47 -52.55 -120.18 52.41
N VAL A 48 -53.81 -119.78 52.21
CA VAL A 48 -54.17 -118.55 51.50
C VAL A 48 -53.67 -117.32 52.25
N ASN A 49 -53.74 -117.29 53.59
CA ASN A 49 -53.20 -116.19 54.39
C ASN A 49 -51.66 -116.14 54.33
N ASN A 50 -50.99 -117.29 54.34
CA ASN A 50 -49.54 -117.37 54.16
C ASN A 50 -49.11 -116.94 52.74
N ALA A 51 -49.85 -117.33 51.70
CA ALA A 51 -49.61 -116.91 50.33
C ALA A 51 -49.90 -115.42 50.12
N MET A 52 -50.97 -114.88 50.70
CA MET A 52 -51.27 -113.45 50.75
C MET A 52 -50.21 -112.66 51.50
N ARG A 53 -49.66 -113.21 52.59
CA ARG A 53 -48.57 -112.60 53.35
C ARG A 53 -47.28 -112.57 52.54
N MET A 54 -46.89 -113.68 51.90
CA MET A 54 -45.75 -113.72 50.97
C MET A 54 -45.92 -112.72 49.83
N GLN A 55 -47.10 -112.67 49.22
CA GLN A 55 -47.40 -111.73 48.14
C GLN A 55 -47.36 -110.27 48.62
N ARG A 56 -47.83 -109.99 49.84
CA ARG A 56 -47.69 -108.66 50.48
C ARG A 56 -46.23 -108.31 50.73
N GLU A 57 -45.43 -109.24 51.23
CA GLU A 57 -44.00 -109.04 51.46
C GLU A 57 -43.25 -108.80 50.13
N ASP A 58 -43.59 -109.52 49.06
CA ASP A 58 -43.08 -109.32 47.70
C ASP A 58 -43.53 -107.98 47.09
N PHE A 59 -44.80 -107.60 47.28
CA PHE A 59 -45.28 -106.26 46.91
C PHE A 59 -44.57 -105.16 47.72
N ASP A 60 -44.31 -105.37 49.00
CA ASP A 60 -43.61 -104.40 49.86
C ASP A 60 -42.12 -104.30 49.52
N THR A 61 -41.46 -105.40 49.13
CA THR A 61 -40.07 -105.37 48.65
C THR A 61 -39.97 -104.67 47.29
N THR A 62 -40.86 -104.99 46.34
CA THR A 62 -40.90 -104.33 45.03
C THR A 62 -41.27 -102.85 45.12
N LEU A 63 -42.23 -102.48 45.97
CA LEU A 63 -42.58 -101.09 46.25
C LEU A 63 -41.40 -100.33 46.87
N ARG A 64 -40.65 -100.95 47.79
CA ARG A 64 -39.43 -100.37 48.35
C ARG A 64 -38.34 -100.17 47.29
N ALA A 65 -38.11 -101.14 46.42
CA ALA A 65 -37.14 -101.03 45.32
C ALA A 65 -37.54 -99.94 44.31
N LEU A 66 -38.83 -99.82 43.99
CA LEU A 66 -39.35 -98.75 43.13
C LEU A 66 -39.23 -97.38 43.78
N ARG A 67 -39.43 -97.26 45.09
CA ARG A 67 -39.20 -96.01 45.83
C ARG A 67 -37.73 -95.60 45.78
N VAL A 68 -36.81 -96.51 46.08
CA VAL A 68 -35.36 -96.24 45.98
C VAL A 68 -34.99 -95.82 44.56
N ARG A 69 -35.47 -96.52 43.52
CA ARG A 69 -35.18 -96.15 42.12
C ARG A 69 -35.79 -94.81 41.72
N LYS A 70 -36.97 -94.47 42.24
CA LYS A 70 -37.59 -93.16 42.05
C LYS A 70 -36.75 -92.06 42.71
N ASP A 71 -36.27 -92.28 43.92
CA ASP A 71 -35.41 -91.34 44.65
C ASP A 71 -34.06 -91.16 43.93
N GLU A 72 -33.43 -92.24 43.47
CA GLU A 72 -32.21 -92.17 42.64
C GLU A 72 -32.41 -91.41 41.32
N LEU A 73 -33.58 -91.53 40.69
CA LEU A 73 -33.89 -90.77 39.48
C LEU A 73 -34.06 -89.28 39.79
N TYR A 74 -34.69 -88.91 40.91
CA TYR A 74 -34.75 -87.52 41.34
C TYR A 74 -33.37 -86.95 41.67
N ASP A 75 -32.51 -87.72 42.33
CA ASP A 75 -31.14 -87.30 42.62
C ASP A 75 -30.35 -87.08 41.33
N LYS A 76 -30.46 -87.99 40.35
CA LYS A 76 -29.82 -87.84 39.03
C LYS A 76 -30.38 -86.65 38.26
N GLU A 77 -31.69 -86.41 38.31
CA GLU A 77 -32.31 -85.24 37.69
C GLU A 77 -31.81 -83.94 38.34
N GLY A 78 -31.71 -83.90 39.68
CA GLY A 78 -31.16 -82.78 40.44
C GLY A 78 -29.71 -82.49 40.06
N GLN A 79 -28.87 -83.53 40.01
CA GLN A 79 -27.48 -83.42 39.57
C GLN A 79 -27.39 -82.88 38.13
N MET A 80 -28.19 -83.40 37.19
CA MET A 80 -28.18 -82.89 35.80
C MET A 80 -28.64 -81.45 35.72
N ARG A 81 -29.63 -81.05 36.51
CA ARG A 81 -30.09 -79.66 36.58
C ARG A 81 -28.98 -78.74 37.09
N GLU A 82 -28.25 -79.15 38.13
CA GLU A 82 -27.09 -78.40 38.61
C GLU A 82 -25.96 -78.33 37.57
N TYR A 83 -25.65 -79.44 36.88
CA TYR A 83 -24.65 -79.43 35.82
C TYR A 83 -25.05 -78.48 34.68
N LEU A 84 -26.30 -78.53 34.21
CA LEU A 84 -26.80 -77.62 33.19
C LEU A 84 -26.69 -76.16 33.64
N GLN A 85 -27.03 -75.85 34.89
CA GLN A 85 -26.89 -74.50 35.43
C GLN A 85 -25.42 -74.05 35.48
N ARG A 86 -24.51 -74.93 35.91
CA ARG A 86 -23.06 -74.64 35.92
C ARG A 86 -22.51 -74.45 34.51
N PHE A 87 -22.94 -75.26 33.54
CA PHE A 87 -22.56 -75.13 32.14
C PHE A 87 -23.10 -73.84 31.51
N ASP A 88 -24.36 -73.49 31.76
CA ASP A 88 -24.94 -72.23 31.27
C ASP A 88 -24.21 -71.01 31.87
N ASN A 89 -23.90 -71.03 33.17
CA ASN A 89 -23.07 -70.00 33.80
C ASN A 89 -21.67 -69.93 33.18
N PHE A 90 -21.03 -71.07 32.92
CA PHE A 90 -19.72 -71.12 32.25
C PHE A 90 -19.77 -70.54 30.83
N LEU A 91 -20.81 -70.87 30.05
CA LEU A 91 -21.00 -70.32 28.70
C LEU A 91 -21.22 -68.80 28.73
N LYS A 92 -22.05 -68.30 29.66
CA LYS A 92 -22.24 -66.85 29.87
C LYS A 92 -20.94 -66.16 30.26
N ASP A 93 -20.17 -66.72 31.17
CA ASP A 93 -18.88 -66.16 31.59
C ASP A 93 -17.85 -66.16 30.46
N ASN A 94 -17.81 -67.24 29.67
CA ASN A 94 -16.93 -67.33 28.50
C ASN A 94 -17.32 -66.29 27.44
N GLU A 95 -18.61 -66.15 27.16
CA GLU A 95 -19.11 -65.15 26.21
C GLU A 95 -18.82 -63.73 26.71
N MET A 96 -18.95 -63.45 28.01
CA MET A 96 -18.53 -62.18 28.61
C MET A 96 -17.02 -61.93 28.48
N LYS A 97 -16.18 -62.96 28.62
CA LYS A 97 -14.73 -62.86 28.40
C LYS A 97 -14.41 -62.59 26.93
N ARG A 98 -15.08 -63.31 26.00
CA ARG A 98 -14.96 -63.13 24.56
C ARG A 98 -15.36 -61.70 24.14
N CYS A 99 -16.52 -61.23 24.58
CA CYS A 99 -17.00 -59.86 24.32
C CYS A 99 -16.07 -58.79 24.91
N ARG A 100 -15.44 -59.02 26.07
CA ARG A 100 -14.43 -58.11 26.63
C ARG A 100 -13.15 -58.10 25.81
N ALA A 101 -12.65 -59.27 25.42
CA ALA A 101 -11.45 -59.39 24.59
C ALA A 101 -11.65 -58.73 23.21
N ILE A 102 -12.79 -58.96 22.56
CA ILE A 102 -13.13 -58.33 21.26
C ILE A 102 -13.20 -56.81 21.40
N ARG A 103 -13.88 -56.29 22.43
CA ARG A 103 -13.96 -54.83 22.66
C ARG A 103 -12.59 -54.22 22.90
N LYS A 104 -11.75 -54.85 23.75
CA LYS A 104 -10.40 -54.36 24.02
C LYS A 104 -9.53 -54.37 22.75
N ALA A 105 -9.59 -55.44 21.97
CA ALA A 105 -8.87 -55.52 20.69
C ALA A 105 -9.37 -54.47 19.68
N GLY A 106 -10.68 -54.20 19.64
CA GLY A 106 -11.26 -53.13 18.82
C GLY A 106 -10.75 -51.75 19.23
N GLN A 107 -10.78 -51.45 20.53
CA GLN A 107 -10.27 -50.18 21.08
C GLN A 107 -8.77 -50.00 20.81
N GLU A 108 -7.96 -51.04 20.99
CA GLU A 108 -6.53 -51.00 20.69
C GLU A 108 -6.28 -50.73 19.20
N ARG A 109 -7.02 -51.40 18.30
CA ARG A 109 -6.91 -51.16 16.85
C ARG A 109 -7.27 -49.71 16.49
N GLU A 110 -8.35 -49.19 17.03
CA GLU A 110 -8.78 -47.81 16.76
C GLU A 110 -7.78 -46.78 17.28
N LEU A 111 -7.24 -47.00 18.48
CA LEU A 111 -6.17 -46.15 19.03
C LEU A 111 -4.89 -46.24 18.20
N THR A 112 -4.51 -47.43 17.71
CA THR A 112 -3.36 -47.55 16.80
C THR A 112 -3.57 -46.84 15.47
N ASN A 113 -4.80 -46.88 14.93
CA ASN A 113 -5.11 -46.16 13.69
C ASN A 113 -5.03 -44.64 13.88
N GLN A 114 -5.60 -44.12 14.96
CA GLN A 114 -5.49 -42.69 15.31
C GLN A 114 -4.02 -42.26 15.46
N LYS A 115 -3.21 -43.05 16.17
CA LYS A 115 -1.77 -42.77 16.31
C LYS A 115 -1.00 -42.85 14.99
N TRP A 116 -1.41 -43.72 14.08
CA TRP A 116 -0.84 -43.79 12.74
C TRP A 116 -1.16 -42.55 11.90
N GLU A 117 -2.38 -42.03 11.99
CA GLU A 117 -2.78 -40.78 11.34
C GLU A 117 -2.00 -39.59 11.90
N ASP A 118 -1.92 -39.47 13.24
CA ASP A 118 -1.12 -38.45 13.92
C ASP A 118 0.35 -38.50 13.45
N LEU A 119 0.95 -39.69 13.43
CA LEU A 119 2.31 -39.90 12.96
C LEU A 119 2.50 -39.48 11.50
N CYS A 120 1.53 -39.80 10.63
CA CYS A 120 1.58 -39.39 9.22
C CYS A 120 1.55 -37.86 9.08
N VAL A 121 0.72 -37.17 9.85
CA VAL A 121 0.64 -35.70 9.85
C VAL A 121 1.95 -35.10 10.35
N LEU A 122 2.43 -35.56 11.52
CA LEU A 122 3.65 -35.05 12.14
C LEU A 122 4.89 -35.28 11.26
N GLN A 123 4.95 -36.41 10.54
CA GLN A 123 6.01 -36.69 9.58
C GLN A 123 5.98 -35.74 8.37
N LYS A 124 4.79 -35.33 7.90
CA LYS A 124 4.67 -34.34 6.82
C LYS A 124 5.15 -32.97 7.31
N GLU A 125 4.72 -32.54 8.49
CA GLU A 125 5.14 -31.27 9.10
C GLU A 125 6.65 -31.23 9.34
N MET A 126 7.23 -32.33 9.83
CA MET A 126 8.69 -32.41 10.01
C MET A 126 9.42 -32.24 8.67
N LYS A 127 8.91 -32.84 7.58
CA LYS A 127 9.51 -32.67 6.25
C LYS A 127 9.41 -31.23 5.74
N THR A 128 8.27 -30.56 5.93
CA THR A 128 8.12 -29.15 5.51
C THR A 128 9.05 -28.24 6.32
N LEU A 129 9.12 -28.41 7.63
CA LEU A 129 10.02 -27.64 8.50
C LEU A 129 11.50 -27.86 8.15
N ILE A 130 11.90 -29.10 7.81
CA ILE A 130 13.27 -29.38 7.35
C ILE A 130 13.55 -28.65 6.02
N GLN A 131 12.61 -28.63 5.09
CA GLN A 131 12.76 -27.92 3.82
C GLN A 131 12.90 -26.41 4.03
N GLU A 132 12.07 -25.81 4.87
CA GLU A 132 12.15 -24.40 5.24
C GLU A 132 13.48 -24.07 5.91
N ARG A 133 13.90 -24.88 6.89
CA ARG A 133 15.20 -24.72 7.54
C ARG A 133 16.35 -24.79 6.55
N ASN A 134 16.33 -25.76 5.63
CA ASN A 134 17.38 -25.89 4.60
C ASN A 134 17.39 -24.67 3.67
N CYS A 135 16.21 -24.18 3.27
CA CYS A 135 16.09 -22.97 2.47
C CYS A 135 16.70 -21.76 3.20
N LEU A 136 16.30 -21.52 4.44
CA LEU A 136 16.85 -20.46 5.29
C LEU A 136 18.36 -20.60 5.48
N GLU A 137 18.85 -21.82 5.71
CA GLU A 137 20.28 -22.10 5.85
C GLU A 137 21.06 -21.72 4.58
N THR A 138 20.52 -22.02 3.39
CA THR A 138 21.15 -21.57 2.13
C THR A 138 21.14 -20.05 1.98
N HIS A 139 20.08 -19.36 2.39
CA HIS A 139 20.02 -17.90 2.37
C HIS A 139 21.02 -17.27 3.33
N VAL A 140 21.14 -17.80 4.55
CA VAL A 140 22.13 -17.36 5.54
C VAL A 140 23.55 -17.56 4.99
N LYS A 141 23.85 -18.73 4.39
CA LYS A 141 25.17 -19.00 3.79
C LYS A 141 25.49 -18.04 2.64
N LYS A 142 24.53 -17.77 1.75
CA LYS A 142 24.69 -16.79 0.66
C LYS A 142 24.96 -15.38 1.20
N ASN A 143 24.25 -14.99 2.26
CA ASN A 143 24.37 -13.67 2.88
C ASN A 143 25.55 -13.55 3.86
N ALA A 144 26.26 -14.63 4.17
CA ALA A 144 27.41 -14.63 5.08
C ALA A 144 28.57 -13.72 4.60
N ILE A 145 28.59 -13.36 3.32
CA ILE A 145 29.55 -12.42 2.73
C ILE A 145 29.50 -11.06 3.45
N TYR A 146 28.31 -10.57 3.78
CA TYR A 146 28.13 -9.24 4.40
C TYR A 146 28.69 -9.14 5.83
N PRO A 147 28.32 -10.01 6.80
CA PRO A 147 28.93 -9.97 8.13
C PRO A 147 30.43 -10.25 8.06
N ASN A 148 30.89 -11.19 7.23
CA ASN A 148 32.33 -11.44 7.07
C ASN A 148 33.10 -10.20 6.56
N TYR A 149 32.48 -9.41 5.68
CA TYR A 149 33.04 -8.15 5.23
C TYR A 149 33.07 -7.12 6.36
N LEU A 150 31.97 -6.95 7.09
CA LEU A 150 31.91 -6.01 8.22
C LEU A 150 32.89 -6.38 9.33
N ASP A 151 33.07 -7.67 9.62
CA ASP A 151 34.06 -8.15 10.58
C ASP A 151 35.48 -7.81 10.13
N LYS A 152 35.79 -7.92 8.84
CA LYS A 152 37.10 -7.45 8.31
C LYS A 152 37.26 -5.94 8.45
N VAL A 153 36.21 -5.16 8.21
CA VAL A 153 36.23 -3.70 8.40
C VAL A 153 36.48 -3.35 9.86
N VAL A 154 35.84 -4.06 10.80
CA VAL A 154 36.08 -3.91 12.24
C VAL A 154 37.49 -4.33 12.62
N GLN A 155 38.03 -5.42 12.06
CA GLN A 155 39.42 -5.85 12.32
C GLN A 155 40.47 -4.83 11.86
N VAL A 156 40.21 -4.14 10.74
CA VAL A 156 41.14 -3.14 10.19
C VAL A 156 40.97 -1.78 10.87
N SER A 157 39.79 -1.47 11.41
CA SER A 157 39.50 -0.19 12.03
C SER A 157 39.72 -0.23 13.54
N GLU A 158 40.58 0.65 14.05
CA GLU A 158 40.74 0.83 15.51
C GLU A 158 39.55 1.54 16.16
N GLN A 159 38.66 2.16 15.37
CA GLN A 159 37.58 3.02 15.86
C GLN A 159 36.28 2.27 16.19
N PHE A 160 36.11 1.04 15.68
CA PHE A 160 34.88 0.28 15.83
C PHE A 160 35.18 -1.07 16.46
N GLN A 161 34.36 -1.46 17.44
CA GLN A 161 34.49 -2.75 18.11
C GLN A 161 33.52 -3.80 17.55
N GLU A 162 32.42 -3.36 16.95
CA GLU A 162 31.36 -4.24 16.44
C GLU A 162 30.83 -3.74 15.09
N ALA A 163 30.39 -4.69 14.24
CA ALA A 163 29.78 -4.40 12.95
C ALA A 163 28.57 -3.45 13.06
N ARG A 164 27.80 -3.56 14.15
CA ARG A 164 26.64 -2.69 14.41
C ARG A 164 27.04 -1.21 14.57
N GLN A 165 28.21 -0.92 15.14
CA GLN A 165 28.70 0.46 15.29
C GLN A 165 29.04 1.06 13.93
N VAL A 166 29.64 0.27 13.03
CA VAL A 166 29.91 0.67 11.64
C VAL A 166 28.62 0.99 10.91
N MET A 167 27.60 0.14 11.03
CA MET A 167 26.28 0.37 10.43
C MET A 167 25.62 1.64 10.98
N SER A 168 25.58 1.81 12.30
CA SER A 168 24.98 3.00 12.91
C SER A 168 25.71 4.29 12.50
N ARG A 169 27.04 4.25 12.37
CA ARG A 169 27.80 5.39 11.83
C ARG A 169 27.47 5.65 10.37
N TYR A 170 27.35 4.62 9.55
CA TYR A 170 26.93 4.75 8.16
C TYR A 170 25.53 5.37 8.06
N ASP A 171 24.56 4.89 8.85
CA ASP A 171 23.20 5.42 8.87
C ASP A 171 23.19 6.90 9.24
N THR A 172 23.93 7.27 10.29
CA THR A 172 24.08 8.67 10.70
C THR A 172 24.71 9.51 9.58
N LEU A 173 25.75 8.98 8.92
CA LEU A 173 26.42 9.68 7.82
C LEU A 173 25.49 9.86 6.62
N MET A 174 24.70 8.85 6.29
CA MET A 174 23.71 8.91 5.21
C MET A 174 22.62 9.95 5.51
N LEU A 175 22.07 9.96 6.72
CA LEU A 175 21.12 10.99 7.14
C LEU A 175 21.74 12.40 7.05
N THR A 176 22.95 12.58 7.58
CA THR A 176 23.63 13.90 7.48
C THR A 176 23.92 14.30 6.04
N ARG A 177 24.19 13.34 5.14
CA ARG A 177 24.39 13.60 3.72
C ARG A 177 23.09 14.05 3.06
N GLU A 178 21.98 13.39 3.35
CA GLU A 178 20.66 13.76 2.83
C GLU A 178 20.29 15.18 3.26
N ASP A 179 20.45 15.49 4.55
CA ASP A 179 20.22 16.84 5.08
C ASP A 179 21.14 17.89 4.43
N LEU A 180 22.42 17.57 4.25
CA LEU A 180 23.38 18.49 3.64
C LEU A 180 23.06 18.74 2.16
N VAL A 181 22.64 17.71 1.42
CA VAL A 181 22.21 17.85 0.03
C VAL A 181 20.96 18.73 -0.05
N GLN A 182 19.98 18.49 0.81
CA GLN A 182 18.75 19.29 0.85
C GLN A 182 19.03 20.76 1.16
N THR A 183 19.83 21.04 2.19
CA THR A 183 20.18 22.41 2.57
C THR A 183 21.02 23.10 1.50
N THR A 184 21.95 22.38 0.85
CA THR A 184 22.72 22.91 -0.27
C THR A 184 21.82 23.27 -1.45
N GLN A 185 20.85 22.42 -1.78
CA GLN A 185 19.90 22.68 -2.85
C GLN A 185 19.01 23.90 -2.54
N GLN A 186 18.49 24.01 -1.31
CA GLN A 186 17.74 25.19 -0.88
C GLN A 186 18.56 26.47 -0.96
N ASN A 187 19.83 26.43 -0.55
CA ASN A 187 20.73 27.57 -0.65
C ASN A 187 21.00 27.94 -2.13
N GLN A 188 21.17 26.94 -2.99
CA GLN A 188 21.36 27.16 -4.43
C GLN A 188 20.11 27.80 -5.06
N ASP A 189 18.91 27.30 -4.76
CA ASP A 189 17.65 27.87 -5.24
C ASP A 189 17.48 29.32 -4.76
N SER A 190 17.82 29.61 -3.50
CA SER A 190 17.75 30.97 -2.96
C SER A 190 18.74 31.92 -3.65
N THR A 191 19.94 31.44 -3.96
CA THR A 191 20.97 32.18 -4.68
C THR A 191 20.56 32.43 -6.12
N GLU A 192 19.98 31.43 -6.78
CA GLU A 192 19.47 31.55 -8.14
C GLU A 192 18.31 32.55 -8.19
N ASN A 193 17.36 32.48 -7.26
CA ASN A 193 16.29 33.46 -7.15
C ASN A 193 16.83 34.89 -6.97
N ALA A 194 17.78 35.10 -6.05
CA ALA A 194 18.43 36.41 -5.87
C ALA A 194 19.16 36.88 -7.14
N ARG A 195 19.84 35.99 -7.86
CA ARG A 195 20.46 36.30 -9.16
C ARG A 195 19.42 36.71 -10.19
N THR A 196 18.30 35.99 -10.31
CA THR A 196 17.24 36.35 -11.26
C THR A 196 16.61 37.71 -10.95
N GLN A 197 16.42 38.03 -9.65
CA GLN A 197 15.92 39.33 -9.22
C GLN A 197 16.91 40.45 -9.58
N LEU A 198 18.21 40.23 -9.36
CA LEU A 198 19.25 41.18 -9.73
C LEU A 198 19.28 41.41 -11.25
N THR A 199 19.23 40.35 -12.06
CA THR A 199 19.20 40.48 -13.53
C THR A 199 17.99 41.30 -13.98
N ARG A 200 16.79 41.01 -13.45
CA ARG A 200 15.59 41.78 -13.75
C ARG A 200 15.73 43.25 -13.37
N PHE A 201 16.30 43.55 -12.22
CA PHE A 201 16.54 44.93 -11.79
C PHE A 201 17.52 45.65 -12.72
N ILE A 202 18.59 44.98 -13.15
CA ILE A 202 19.56 45.53 -14.10
C ILE A 202 18.90 45.79 -15.46
N GLU A 203 18.10 44.86 -15.98
CA GLU A 203 17.35 45.03 -17.22
C GLU A 203 16.42 46.25 -17.14
N GLN A 204 15.62 46.35 -16.08
CA GLN A 204 14.74 47.50 -15.86
C GLN A 204 15.52 48.83 -15.75
N SER A 205 16.65 48.83 -15.03
CA SER A 205 17.50 50.01 -14.93
C SER A 205 18.13 50.40 -16.27
N ASN A 206 18.52 49.42 -17.10
CA ASN A 206 19.04 49.68 -18.43
C ASN A 206 17.95 50.23 -19.36
N ASP A 207 16.74 49.70 -19.30
CA ASP A 207 15.59 50.20 -20.08
C ASP A 207 15.27 51.65 -19.72
N THR A 208 15.25 51.98 -18.43
CA THR A 208 15.07 53.38 -17.98
C THR A 208 16.22 54.29 -18.41
N LEU A 209 17.47 53.83 -18.33
CA LEU A 209 18.63 54.59 -18.82
C LEU A 209 18.53 54.84 -20.32
N LEU A 210 18.16 53.83 -21.11
CA LEU A 210 17.94 53.96 -22.56
C LEU A 210 16.81 54.96 -22.86
N HIS A 211 15.71 54.89 -22.10
CA HIS A 211 14.63 55.87 -22.22
C HIS A 211 15.15 57.30 -21.96
N TYR A 212 15.86 57.54 -20.86
CA TYR A 212 16.42 58.86 -20.56
C TYR A 212 17.45 59.32 -21.60
N ASN A 213 18.30 58.43 -22.09
CA ASN A 213 19.28 58.76 -23.13
C ASN A 213 18.57 59.20 -24.43
N ASN A 214 17.53 58.48 -24.85
CA ASN A 214 16.72 58.87 -26.01
C ASN A 214 16.05 60.24 -25.80
N THR A 215 15.49 60.49 -24.61
CA THR A 215 14.90 61.81 -24.31
C THR A 215 15.95 62.93 -24.32
N LEU A 216 17.16 62.66 -23.82
CA LEU A 216 18.27 63.61 -23.83
C LEU A 216 18.69 63.94 -25.26
N ALA A 217 18.83 62.93 -26.12
CA ALA A 217 19.16 63.13 -27.54
C ALA A 217 18.07 63.94 -28.27
N GLN A 218 16.79 63.70 -27.97
CA GLN A 218 15.68 64.48 -28.52
C GLN A 218 15.75 65.94 -28.06
N LEU A 219 15.98 66.20 -26.77
CA LEU A 219 16.10 67.55 -26.24
C LEU A 219 17.33 68.29 -26.80
N GLN A 220 18.46 67.60 -26.98
CA GLN A 220 19.65 68.16 -27.63
C GLN A 220 19.35 68.56 -29.07
N SER A 221 18.69 67.69 -29.84
CA SER A 221 18.28 67.98 -31.21
C SER A 221 17.36 69.21 -31.28
N GLN A 222 16.39 69.34 -30.36
CA GLN A 222 15.53 70.52 -30.27
C GLN A 222 16.30 71.80 -29.93
N LEU A 223 17.25 71.71 -29.00
CA LEU A 223 18.08 72.83 -28.59
C LEU A 223 19.02 73.29 -29.71
N ASP A 224 19.63 72.36 -30.44
CA ASP A 224 20.47 72.67 -31.59
C ASP A 224 19.64 73.31 -32.71
N HIS A 225 18.43 72.80 -32.97
CA HIS A 225 17.52 73.43 -33.92
C HIS A 225 17.15 74.87 -33.53
N ALA A 226 16.79 75.11 -32.26
CA ALA A 226 16.49 76.44 -31.77
C ALA A 226 17.71 77.40 -31.85
N ARG A 227 18.93 76.87 -31.63
CA ARG A 227 20.17 77.64 -31.79
C ARG A 227 20.43 78.01 -33.25
N GLU A 228 20.24 77.07 -34.17
CA GLU A 228 20.37 77.32 -35.61
C GLU A 228 19.39 78.41 -36.05
N GLU A 229 18.12 78.32 -35.65
CA GLU A 229 17.12 79.36 -35.92
C GLU A 229 17.54 80.71 -35.33
N GLY A 230 18.00 80.73 -34.07
CA GLY A 230 18.51 81.93 -33.42
C GLY A 230 19.65 82.58 -34.21
N MET A 231 20.62 81.80 -34.65
CA MET A 231 21.75 82.27 -35.47
C MET A 231 21.29 82.86 -36.81
N ILE A 232 20.29 82.25 -37.48
CA ILE A 232 19.71 82.76 -38.72
C ILE A 232 19.07 84.14 -38.48
N TRP A 233 18.30 84.29 -37.40
CA TRP A 233 17.64 85.55 -37.07
C TRP A 233 18.63 86.63 -36.63
N GLU A 234 19.66 86.29 -35.86
CA GLU A 234 20.74 87.20 -35.49
C GLU A 234 21.49 87.72 -36.73
N SER A 235 21.81 86.85 -37.68
CA SER A 235 22.45 87.22 -38.94
C SER A 235 21.57 88.17 -39.77
N ARG A 236 20.27 87.86 -39.89
CA ARG A 236 19.29 88.73 -40.56
C ARG A 236 19.19 90.09 -39.87
N TRP A 237 19.13 90.10 -38.54
CA TRP A 237 19.08 91.32 -37.74
C TRP A 237 20.34 92.17 -37.94
N ALA A 238 21.52 91.56 -37.87
CA ALA A 238 22.79 92.24 -38.12
C ALA A 238 22.85 92.84 -39.54
N HIS A 239 22.33 92.14 -40.54
CA HIS A 239 22.24 92.65 -41.92
C HIS A 239 21.32 93.87 -42.02
N ILE A 240 20.14 93.82 -41.39
CA ILE A 240 19.19 94.95 -41.33
C ILE A 240 19.86 96.13 -40.61
N GLN A 241 20.49 95.90 -39.47
CA GLN A 241 21.16 96.93 -38.67
C GLN A 241 22.32 97.58 -39.45
N ASN A 242 23.16 96.80 -40.13
CA ASN A 242 24.24 97.32 -40.97
C ASN A 242 23.69 98.13 -42.15
N THR A 243 22.62 97.66 -42.79
CA THR A 243 21.95 98.40 -43.87
C THR A 243 21.36 99.72 -43.37
N ALA A 244 20.72 99.71 -42.20
CA ALA A 244 20.21 100.92 -41.55
C ALA A 244 21.34 101.88 -41.22
N ALA A 245 22.45 101.40 -40.63
CA ALA A 245 23.62 102.22 -40.32
C ALA A 245 24.23 102.86 -41.59
N LYS A 246 24.35 102.10 -42.69
CA LYS A 246 24.79 102.63 -43.99
C LYS A 246 23.85 103.71 -44.52
N LYS A 247 22.53 103.50 -44.46
CA LYS A 247 21.54 104.50 -44.89
C LYS A 247 21.56 105.75 -44.01
N THR A 248 21.69 105.59 -42.69
CA THR A 248 21.81 106.71 -41.75
C THR A 248 23.09 107.50 -41.98
N LEU A 249 24.22 106.83 -42.24
CA LEU A 249 25.48 107.49 -42.58
C LEU A 249 25.35 108.25 -43.91
N LEU A 250 24.80 107.62 -44.96
CA LEU A 250 24.58 108.27 -46.25
C LEU A 250 23.69 109.51 -46.09
N LEU A 251 22.57 109.39 -45.37
CA LEU A 251 21.71 110.51 -45.05
C LEU A 251 22.49 111.61 -44.33
N GLY A 252 23.27 111.28 -43.31
CA GLY A 252 24.14 112.23 -42.61
C GLY A 252 25.13 112.93 -43.53
N THR A 253 25.79 112.19 -44.44
CA THR A 253 26.71 112.78 -45.42
C THR A 253 26.02 113.71 -46.40
N ILE A 254 24.83 113.35 -46.90
CA ILE A 254 24.01 114.22 -47.76
C ILE A 254 23.65 115.49 -46.99
N LYS A 255 23.13 115.36 -45.75
CA LYS A 255 22.78 116.51 -44.90
C LYS A 255 23.97 117.44 -44.70
N MET A 256 25.16 116.91 -44.42
CA MET A 256 26.37 117.72 -44.23
C MET A 256 26.86 118.37 -45.52
N ALA A 257 26.86 117.65 -46.64
CA ALA A 257 27.22 118.21 -47.95
C ALA A 257 26.25 119.34 -48.35
N THR A 258 24.95 119.13 -48.17
CA THR A 258 23.91 120.15 -48.36
C THR A 258 24.15 121.36 -47.46
N LEU A 259 24.38 121.15 -46.16
CA LEU A 259 24.65 122.25 -45.23
C LEU A 259 25.90 123.04 -45.63
N ASN A 260 26.97 122.36 -46.03
CA ASN A 260 28.22 122.99 -46.49
C ASN A 260 28.00 123.82 -47.78
N LEU A 261 27.23 123.29 -48.73
CA LEU A 261 26.86 124.02 -49.95
C LEU A 261 25.98 125.23 -49.63
N TYR A 262 24.96 125.07 -48.77
CA TYR A 262 24.08 126.15 -48.33
C TYR A 262 24.87 127.27 -47.65
N GLN A 263 25.78 126.93 -46.73
CA GLN A 263 26.68 127.91 -46.11
C GLN A 263 27.57 128.62 -47.13
N SER A 264 28.04 127.89 -48.15
CA SER A 264 28.83 128.48 -49.23
C SER A 264 28.01 129.46 -50.07
N VAL A 265 26.76 129.11 -50.41
CA VAL A 265 25.80 130.00 -51.08
C VAL A 265 25.54 131.25 -50.24
N CYS A 266 25.21 131.10 -48.95
CA CYS A 266 24.98 132.23 -48.05
C CYS A 266 26.21 133.15 -47.91
N LYS A 267 27.43 132.61 -47.99
CA LYS A 267 28.66 133.42 -48.01
C LYS A 267 28.80 134.25 -49.29
N HIS A 268 28.44 133.69 -50.46
CA HIS A 268 28.56 134.37 -51.75
C HIS A 268 27.43 135.38 -52.01
N SER A 269 26.22 135.11 -51.54
CA SER A 269 25.06 135.97 -51.76
C SER A 269 25.06 137.26 -50.94
N ARG A 270 26.01 137.46 -50.01
CA ARG A 270 26.04 138.58 -49.03
C ARG A 270 24.73 138.76 -48.23
N ASP A 271 23.78 137.84 -48.33
CA ASP A 271 22.53 137.81 -47.57
C ASP A 271 22.77 137.23 -46.18
N THR A 272 23.31 138.07 -45.30
CA THR A 272 23.47 137.74 -43.88
C THR A 272 22.21 138.12 -43.07
N ARG A 273 21.08 138.48 -43.71
CA ARG A 273 19.94 139.12 -43.01
C ARG A 273 18.55 138.48 -43.14
N GLU A 274 18.37 137.38 -43.87
CA GLU A 274 17.10 136.65 -43.87
C GLU A 274 17.22 135.23 -43.31
N GLN A 275 16.51 134.99 -42.20
CA GLN A 275 16.28 133.73 -41.47
C GLN A 275 17.20 132.57 -41.87
N GLN A 276 18.25 132.39 -41.08
CA GLN A 276 19.12 131.22 -41.16
C GLN A 276 18.27 129.96 -41.02
N VAL A 277 18.30 129.11 -42.05
CA VAL A 277 17.62 127.81 -42.01
C VAL A 277 18.31 126.95 -40.97
N THR A 278 17.53 126.26 -40.13
CA THR A 278 18.09 125.40 -39.09
C THR A 278 18.95 124.30 -39.71
N PRO A 279 20.02 123.86 -39.02
CA PRO A 279 20.93 122.85 -39.56
C PRO A 279 20.25 121.49 -39.82
N GLU A 280 19.08 121.23 -39.24
CA GLU A 280 18.33 119.97 -39.39
C GLU A 280 17.34 119.96 -40.58
N ASP A 281 16.92 121.14 -41.07
CA ASP A 281 15.98 121.31 -42.19
C ASP A 281 16.69 121.25 -43.56
N THR A 282 17.21 120.07 -43.89
CA THR A 282 17.87 119.79 -45.17
C THR A 282 17.04 120.15 -46.41
N PRO A 283 15.70 119.90 -46.47
CA PRO A 283 14.91 120.23 -47.65
C PRO A 283 14.91 121.74 -47.96
N ARG A 284 14.70 122.58 -46.93
CA ARG A 284 14.71 124.04 -47.08
C ARG A 284 16.10 124.58 -47.44
N GLN A 285 17.17 123.93 -47.00
CA GLN A 285 18.54 124.27 -47.42
C GLN A 285 18.75 123.99 -48.91
N LEU A 286 18.28 122.84 -49.40
CA LEU A 286 18.32 122.49 -50.82
C LEU A 286 17.50 123.47 -51.67
N ASP A 287 16.30 123.86 -51.21
CA ASP A 287 15.47 124.85 -51.92
C ASP A 287 16.21 126.18 -52.10
N LYS A 288 16.86 126.70 -51.03
CA LYS A 288 17.67 127.93 -51.10
C LYS A 288 18.91 127.78 -51.99
N ILE A 289 19.58 126.62 -51.99
CA ILE A 289 20.69 126.34 -52.92
C ILE A 289 20.17 126.32 -54.37
N GLN A 290 19.01 125.69 -54.61
CA GLN A 290 18.40 125.59 -55.92
C GLN A 290 18.02 126.98 -56.45
N THR A 291 17.33 127.81 -55.67
CA THR A 291 16.97 129.18 -56.09
C THR A 291 18.21 129.98 -56.46
N PHE A 292 19.27 129.91 -55.66
CA PHE A 292 20.53 130.59 -55.96
C PHE A 292 21.21 130.07 -57.23
N LEU A 293 21.22 128.75 -57.45
CA LEU A 293 21.77 128.18 -58.68
C LEU A 293 20.94 128.56 -59.91
N THR A 294 19.60 128.56 -59.81
CA THR A 294 18.74 129.01 -60.92
C THR A 294 18.92 130.50 -61.21
N ASP A 295 19.14 131.31 -60.18
CA ASP A 295 19.44 132.74 -60.35
C ASP A 295 20.80 132.91 -61.04
N LEU A 296 21.84 132.17 -60.63
CA LEU A 296 23.14 132.20 -61.31
C LEU A 296 23.07 131.71 -62.76
N ILE A 297 22.28 130.67 -63.04
CA ILE A 297 22.06 130.18 -64.41
C ILE A 297 21.31 131.24 -65.22
N SER A 298 20.26 131.84 -64.67
CA SER A 298 19.53 132.94 -65.30
C SER A 298 20.45 134.13 -65.61
N ILE A 299 21.30 134.53 -64.66
CA ILE A 299 22.29 135.60 -64.85
C ILE A 299 23.31 135.19 -65.91
N TRP A 300 23.80 133.96 -65.89
CA TRP A 300 24.76 133.47 -66.87
C TRP A 300 24.16 133.39 -68.28
N GLU A 301 22.91 132.95 -68.41
CA GLU A 301 22.15 132.96 -69.66
C GLU A 301 21.85 134.38 -70.15
N GLU A 302 21.61 135.34 -69.25
CA GLU A 302 21.49 136.76 -69.58
C GLU A 302 22.83 137.35 -70.06
N VAL A 303 23.95 136.98 -69.43
CA VAL A 303 25.31 137.43 -69.81
C VAL A 303 25.79 136.78 -71.11
N ASN A 304 25.35 135.56 -71.42
CA ASN A 304 25.68 134.84 -72.66
C ASN A 304 24.68 135.06 -73.81
N LYS A 305 23.69 135.95 -73.66
CA LYS A 305 22.96 136.46 -74.84
C LYS A 305 23.93 137.29 -75.69
N PRO A 306 24.09 137.00 -76.99
CA PRO A 306 24.87 137.86 -77.86
C PRO A 306 24.16 139.19 -78.09
N ASP A 307 24.65 140.27 -77.47
CA ASP A 307 24.38 141.65 -77.87
C ASP A 307 25.01 141.90 -79.25
N ALA A 308 24.26 141.60 -80.30
CA ALA A 308 24.54 142.02 -81.66
C ALA A 308 23.32 142.72 -82.27
N ALA A 309 22.92 143.82 -81.64
CA ALA A 309 22.21 144.90 -82.30
C ALA A 309 22.86 146.21 -81.86
N LEU A 310 23.68 146.81 -82.73
CA LEU A 310 23.85 148.26 -82.92
C LEU A 310 25.00 148.54 -83.90
N THR A 311 24.67 148.78 -85.18
CA THR A 311 25.17 149.92 -85.94
C THR A 311 24.33 150.11 -87.20
N ALA A 312 23.49 151.15 -87.21
CA ALA A 312 22.89 151.73 -88.41
C ALA A 312 23.54 153.11 -88.65
N HIS A 313 24.32 153.23 -89.74
CA HIS A 313 24.39 154.39 -90.66
C HIS A 313 25.64 154.31 -91.57
N ARG A 314 25.50 153.64 -92.72
CA ARG A 314 25.61 154.26 -94.05
C ARG A 314 25.00 153.33 -95.10
#